data_AF-A0AAV0W2E5-F1
#
_entry.id   AF-A0AAV0W2E5-F1
#
_cell.length_a   1.000
_cell.length_b   1.000
_cell.length_c   1.000
_cell.angle_alpha   90.00
_cell.angle_beta   90.00
_cell.angle_gamma   90.00
#
_symmetry.space_group_name_H-M   'P 1'
#
loop_
_entity.id
_entity.type
_entity.pdbx_description
1 polymer ?
#
loop_
_entity_poly.entity_id
_entity_poly.type
_entity_poly.pdbx_seq_one_letter_code
_entity_poly.pdbx_strand_id
1 'polypeptide(L)'
;MQQSFWKQWSQDYLATLQQRNKWTTPQPNLQVHDLVLLKKENMAPTQWPLARILEVHPNPADHFVRVVTLKTKDSVLKRPINKLIRLPIEH
;
A
#
# COMPACT_ATOMS: atom_id res chain seq x y z
N MET A 1 -0.45 -28.43 -4.12
CA MET A 1 -1.84 -28.00 -4.42
C MET A 1 -2.30 -26.79 -3.60
N GLN A 2 -2.03 -26.69 -2.30
CA GLN A 2 -2.48 -25.52 -1.50
C GLN A 2 -1.69 -24.23 -1.75
N GLN A 3 -0.39 -24.30 -2.02
CA GLN A 3 0.44 -23.10 -2.24
C GLN A 3 0.06 -22.30 -3.49
N SER A 4 -0.33 -22.98 -4.57
CA SER A 4 -0.74 -22.34 -5.83
C SER A 4 -2.06 -21.58 -5.68
N PHE A 5 -3.01 -22.13 -4.93
CA PHE A 5 -4.28 -21.46 -4.63
C PHE A 5 -4.06 -20.17 -3.85
N TRP A 6 -3.28 -20.19 -2.76
CA TRP A 6 -2.99 -18.98 -1.97
C TRP A 6 -2.18 -17.94 -2.75
N LYS A 7 -1.30 -18.38 -3.64
CA LYS A 7 -0.54 -17.49 -4.51
C LYS A 7 -1.45 -16.78 -5.52
N GLN A 8 -2.36 -17.51 -6.15
CA GLN A 8 -3.32 -16.95 -7.10
C GLN A 8 -4.34 -16.07 -6.37
N TRP A 9 -4.92 -16.54 -5.27
CA TRP A 9 -5.89 -15.80 -4.48
C TRP A 9 -5.32 -14.52 -3.90
N SER A 10 -4.11 -14.56 -3.34
CA SER A 10 -3.45 -13.33 -2.85
C SER A 10 -3.11 -12.38 -4.00
N GLN A 11 -2.71 -12.88 -5.17
CA GLN A 11 -2.51 -12.05 -6.35
C GLN A 11 -3.81 -11.39 -6.81
N ASP A 12 -4.90 -12.15 -6.90
CA ASP A 12 -6.19 -11.67 -7.37
C ASP A 12 -6.81 -10.70 -6.36
N TYR A 13 -6.75 -11.01 -5.06
CA TYR A 13 -7.23 -10.11 -3.99
C TYR A 13 -6.39 -8.84 -3.87
N LEU A 14 -5.05 -8.93 -4.00
CA LEU A 14 -4.22 -7.73 -4.03
C LEU A 14 -4.43 -6.93 -5.32
N ALA A 15 -4.77 -7.58 -6.43
CA ALA A 15 -5.12 -6.91 -7.67
C ALA A 15 -6.47 -6.18 -7.56
N THR A 16 -7.47 -6.74 -6.86
CA THR A 16 -8.73 -6.03 -6.58
C THR A 16 -8.51 -4.83 -5.67
N LEU A 17 -7.66 -4.94 -4.65
CA LEU A 17 -7.24 -3.79 -3.83
C LEU A 17 -6.42 -2.75 -4.60
N GLN A 18 -5.75 -3.16 -5.69
CA GLN A 18 -4.99 -2.28 -6.58
C GLN A 18 -5.81 -1.72 -7.75
N GLN A 19 -7.13 -1.95 -7.82
CA GLN A 19 -7.95 -1.37 -8.88
C GLN A 19 -7.88 0.17 -8.83
N ARG A 20 -7.05 0.72 -9.72
CA ARG A 20 -7.01 2.13 -10.01
C ARG A 20 -8.18 2.44 -10.93
N ASN A 21 -9.22 3.03 -10.37
CA ASN A 21 -10.20 3.74 -11.19
C ASN A 21 -9.44 4.73 -12.08
N LYS A 22 -9.87 4.88 -13.35
CA LYS A 22 -9.42 5.99 -14.19
C LYS A 22 -9.51 7.28 -13.37
N TRP A 23 -8.64 8.26 -13.66
CA TRP A 23 -8.45 9.54 -12.97
C TRP A 23 -9.72 10.41 -12.76
N THR A 24 -10.91 9.89 -13.05
CA THR A 24 -12.22 10.50 -12.89
C THR A 24 -12.74 10.49 -11.46
N THR A 25 -12.21 9.66 -10.55
CA THR A 25 -12.70 9.62 -9.15
C THR A 25 -11.56 9.87 -8.16
N PRO A 26 -11.63 10.91 -7.32
CA PRO A 26 -10.62 11.14 -6.30
C PRO A 26 -10.68 10.01 -5.27
N GLN A 27 -9.55 9.31 -5.06
CA GLN A 27 -9.40 8.39 -3.93
C GLN A 27 -8.98 9.16 -2.68
N PRO A 28 -9.42 8.73 -1.49
CA PRO A 28 -8.96 9.33 -0.24
C PRO A 28 -7.45 9.19 -0.11
N ASN A 29 -6.78 10.27 0.30
CA ASN A 29 -5.35 10.25 0.60
C ASN A 29 -5.07 9.24 1.73
N LEU A 30 -3.87 8.65 1.69
CA LEU A 30 -3.35 7.89 2.83
C LEU A 30 -3.20 8.80 4.04
N GLN A 31 -3.50 8.26 5.23
CA GLN A 31 -3.45 8.97 6.49
C GLN A 31 -2.38 8.39 7.41
N VAL A 32 -1.99 9.18 8.41
CA VAL A 32 -1.14 8.69 9.50
C VAL A 32 -1.87 7.54 10.21
N HIS A 33 -1.13 6.50 10.59
CA HIS A 33 -1.61 5.25 11.18
C HIS A 33 -2.30 4.24 10.26
N ASP A 34 -2.58 4.57 8.99
CA ASP A 34 -3.06 3.59 8.01
C ASP A 34 -2.08 2.40 7.92
N LEU A 35 -2.63 1.18 7.86
CA LEU A 35 -1.87 -0.03 7.64
C LEU A 35 -1.76 -0.34 6.15
N VAL A 36 -0.55 -0.57 5.68
CA VAL A 36 -0.25 -0.76 4.26
C VAL A 36 0.69 -1.95 4.05
N LEU A 37 0.57 -2.62 2.91
CA LEU A 37 1.59 -3.55 2.42
C LEU A 37 2.57 -2.81 1.51
N LEU A 38 3.86 -3.07 1.71
CA LEU A 38 4.93 -2.52 0.88
C LEU A 38 5.24 -3.47 -0.28
N LYS A 39 4.86 -3.07 -1.49
CA LYS A 39 5.13 -3.81 -2.74
C LYS A 39 6.64 -3.80 -3.03
N LYS A 40 7.28 -4.96 -2.88
CA LYS A 40 8.67 -5.21 -3.29
C LYS A 40 8.67 -6.06 -4.56
N GLU A 41 9.30 -5.57 -5.62
CA GLU A 41 9.34 -6.23 -6.94
C GLU A 41 10.04 -7.60 -6.90
N ASN A 42 11.01 -7.76 -6.00
CA ASN A 42 11.80 -8.99 -5.85
C ASN A 42 11.18 -10.01 -4.87
N MET A 43 9.95 -9.79 -4.39
CA MET A 43 9.29 -10.66 -3.40
C MET A 43 7.91 -11.08 -3.87
N ALA A 44 7.53 -12.32 -3.55
CA ALA A 44 6.17 -12.79 -3.78
C ALA A 44 5.18 -11.91 -2.99
N PRO A 45 3.94 -11.71 -3.49
CA PRO A 45 2.95 -10.87 -2.81
C PRO A 45 2.64 -11.31 -1.37
N THR A 46 2.70 -12.60 -1.08
CA THR A 46 2.54 -13.19 0.26
C THR A 46 3.66 -12.85 1.23
N GLN A 47 4.78 -12.31 0.73
CA GLN A 47 5.96 -11.93 1.51
C GLN A 47 6.15 -10.41 1.56
N TRP A 48 5.21 -9.63 1.04
CA TRP A 48 5.30 -8.18 1.13
C TRP A 48 5.21 -7.74 2.58
N PRO A 49 6.19 -6.94 3.06
CA PRO A 49 6.20 -6.54 4.45
C PRO A 49 5.04 -5.60 4.75
N LEU A 50 4.43 -5.84 5.92
CA LEU A 50 3.45 -4.96 6.52
C LEU A 50 4.14 -3.72 7.08
N ALA A 51 3.53 -2.56 6.86
CA ALA A 51 4.02 -1.29 7.39
C ALA A 51 2.87 -0.41 7.85
N ARG A 52 3.17 0.47 8.81
CA ARG A 52 2.25 1.50 9.29
C ARG A 52 2.77 2.87 8.90
N ILE A 53 1.88 3.73 8.40
CA ILE A 53 2.25 5.11 8.05
C ILE A 53 2.51 5.90 9.33
N LEU A 54 3.68 6.54 9.42
CA LEU A 54 4.04 7.44 10.50
C LEU A 54 3.79 8.89 10.13
N GLU A 55 4.00 9.25 8.86
CA GLU A 55 3.92 10.62 8.39
C GLU A 55 3.54 10.64 6.91
N VAL A 56 2.75 11.64 6.53
CA VAL A 56 2.33 11.88 5.15
C VAL A 56 2.98 13.15 4.63
N HIS A 57 3.47 13.13 3.38
CA HIS A 57 4.10 14.29 2.74
C HIS A 57 3.18 14.78 1.61
N PRO A 58 2.20 15.65 1.90
CA PRO A 58 1.36 16.25 0.88
C PRO A 58 2.15 17.24 0.04
N ASN A 59 1.83 17.35 -1.24
CA ASN A 59 2.39 18.38 -2.11
C ASN A 59 1.72 19.75 -1.81
N PRO A 60 2.48 20.83 -1.58
CA PRO A 60 1.93 22.15 -1.27
C PRO A 60 0.97 22.71 -2.33
N ALA A 61 1.12 22.33 -3.61
CA ALA A 61 0.33 22.88 -4.70
C ALA A 61 -1.09 22.30 -4.78
N ASP A 62 -1.25 21.01 -4.49
CA ASP A 62 -2.49 20.27 -4.74
C ASP A 62 -2.97 19.41 -3.56
N HIS A 63 -2.24 19.45 -2.44
CA HIS A 63 -2.52 18.71 -1.19
C HIS A 63 -2.61 17.17 -1.36
N PHE A 64 -2.22 16.63 -2.50
CA PHE A 64 -2.20 15.18 -2.71
C PHE A 64 -0.95 14.53 -2.13
N VAL A 65 -1.15 13.43 -1.41
CA VAL A 65 -0.07 12.66 -0.78
C VAL A 65 0.56 11.74 -1.83
N ARG A 66 1.79 12.05 -2.23
CA ARG A 66 2.54 11.21 -3.20
C ARG A 66 3.59 10.33 -2.52
N VAL A 67 4.06 10.75 -1.36
CA VAL A 67 5.12 10.08 -0.60
C VAL A 67 4.74 10.03 0.88
N VAL A 68 5.04 8.92 1.52
CA VAL A 68 4.79 8.72 2.96
C VAL A 68 6.02 8.15 3.64
N THR A 69 6.19 8.48 4.92
CA THR A 69 7.13 7.82 5.82
C THR A 69 6.39 6.68 6.52
N LEU A 70 6.92 5.46 6.39
CA LEU A 70 6.30 4.26 6.93
C LEU A 70 7.29 3.49 7.81
N LYS A 71 6.76 2.85 8.85
CA LYS A 71 7.50 1.97 9.75
C LYS A 71 7.19 0.52 9.38
N THR A 72 8.23 -0.19 8.98
CA THR A 72 8.23 -1.65 8.85
C THR A 72 8.73 -2.25 10.17
N LYS A 73 8.67 -3.58 10.32
CA LYS A 73 9.25 -4.29 11.47
C LYS A 73 10.71 -3.90 11.73
N ASP A 74 11.49 -3.74 10.66
CA ASP A 74 12.95 -3.63 10.75
C ASP A 74 13.46 -2.19 10.59
N SER A 75 12.72 -1.31 9.93
CA SER A 75 13.19 0.04 9.61
C SER A 75 12.06 1.03 9.28
N VAL A 76 12.38 2.32 9.40
CA VAL A 76 11.56 3.42 8.91
C VAL A 76 12.05 3.80 7.52
N LEU A 77 11.13 3.88 6.56
CA LEU A 77 11.44 4.09 5.14
C LEU A 77 10.53 5.16 4.55
N LYS A 78 11.04 5.93 3.59
CA LYS A 78 10.23 6.85 2.78
C LYS A 78 9.91 6.19 1.44
N ARG A 79 8.62 6.07 1.11
CA ARG A 79 8.19 5.39 -0.13
C ARG A 79 7.04 6.12 -0.83
N PRO A 80 7.03 6.10 -2.17
CA PRO A 80 5.91 6.64 -2.94
C PRO A 80 4.66 5.75 -2.77
N ILE A 81 3.48 6.37 -2.81
CA ILE A 81 2.20 5.68 -2.62
C ILE A 81 1.93 4.59 -3.67
N ASN A 82 2.57 4.67 -4.84
CA ASN A 82 2.41 3.68 -5.91
C ASN A 82 3.05 2.32 -5.60
N LYS A 83 3.90 2.23 -4.57
CA LYS A 83 4.48 0.99 -4.05
C LYS A 83 3.74 0.51 -2.79
N LEU A 84 2.64 1.15 -2.42
CA LEU A 84 1.88 0.81 -1.22
C LEU A 84 0.49 0.30 -1.60
N ILE A 85 -0.04 -0.58 -0.75
CA ILE A 85 -1.39 -1.11 -0.87
C ILE A 85 -2.06 -0.87 0.48
N ARG A 86 -3.10 -0.04 0.50
CA ARG A 86 -3.90 0.19 1.68
C ARG A 86 -4.69 -1.07 2.00
N LEU A 87 -4.63 -1.52 3.25
CA LEU A 87 -5.46 -2.62 3.70
C LEU A 87 -6.82 -2.09 4.15
N PRO A 88 -7.92 -2.78 3.81
CA PRO A 88 -9.27 -2.41 4.27
C PRO A 88 -9.45 -2.88 5.71
N ILE A 89 -8.87 -2.12 6.65
CA ILE A 89 -9.00 -2.41 8.08
C ILE A 89 -9.90 -1.33 8.64
N GLU A 90 -11.05 -1.75 9.15
CA GLU A 90 -11.96 -0.87 9.88
C GLU A 90 -11.31 -0.52 11.23
N HIS A 91 -11.39 0.76 11.58
CA HIS A 91 -10.94 1.29 12.86
C HIS A 91 -12.10 1.30 13.85
#